data_AF-A0A0V1MGR9-F1
#
_entry.id   AF-A0A0V1MGR9-F1
#
_cell.length_a   1.000
_cell.length_b   1.000
_cell.length_c   1.000
_cell.angle_alpha   90.00
_cell.angle_beta   90.00
_cell.angle_gamma   90.00
#
_symmetry.space_group_name_H-M   'P 1'
#
loop_
_entity.id
_entity.type
_entity.pdbx_description
1 polymer ?
#
loop_
_entity_poly.entity_id
_entity_poly.type
_entity_poly.pdbx_seq_one_letter_code
_entity_poly.pdbx_strand_id
1 'polypeptide(L)'
;MHKFIVLIALIAVQLTASIASKTTLDDESAIQEALITLDKKSHAAYFTKLLEIIEKTEEADQVVFKISATSTVCSSKDQVIDVHTVKSICTEKMPLFECTVTLQKPSLQYSAASCSEVDISSLPLKSVKSENAALVGSAMHSVEFALYKVDSERRSGFYKKFKDIIDVSQYGIVTVIEATAVETDCKVIDDDGIVDIEEECKDTDVSYKCKFVYFYSYGYDASVDCFRM
;
A
#
# COMPACT_ATOMS: atom_id res chain seq x y z
N MET A 1 8.74 -14.37 -54.35
CA MET A 1 9.59 -13.99 -53.20
C MET A 1 8.85 -12.89 -52.46
N HIS A 2 8.44 -13.03 -51.19
CA HIS A 2 7.94 -11.97 -50.25
C HIS A 2 7.25 -12.56 -48.99
N LYS A 3 7.18 -13.89 -48.81
CA LYS A 3 6.53 -14.51 -47.63
C LYS A 3 7.47 -14.99 -46.51
N PHE A 4 8.79 -14.85 -46.63
CA PHE A 4 9.75 -15.35 -45.62
C PHE A 4 10.29 -14.30 -44.64
N ILE A 5 10.13 -13.01 -44.93
CA ILE A 5 10.68 -11.93 -44.08
C ILE A 5 9.78 -11.66 -42.86
N VAL A 6 8.47 -11.91 -42.96
CA VAL A 6 7.50 -11.63 -41.89
C VAL A 6 7.63 -12.62 -40.72
N LEU A 7 8.05 -13.86 -40.96
CA LEU A 7 8.14 -14.88 -39.91
C LEU A 7 9.33 -14.65 -38.96
N ILE A 8 10.47 -14.18 -39.47
CA ILE A 8 11.68 -13.94 -38.66
C ILE A 8 11.50 -12.72 -37.76
N ALA A 9 10.80 -11.68 -38.24
CA ALA A 9 10.49 -10.50 -37.44
C ALA A 9 9.56 -10.81 -36.26
N LEU A 10 8.53 -11.65 -36.45
CA LEU A 10 7.64 -12.05 -35.35
C LEU A 10 8.36 -12.88 -34.27
N ILE A 11 9.25 -13.78 -34.67
CA ILE A 11 10.00 -14.63 -33.73
C ILE A 11 10.99 -13.78 -32.90
N ALA A 12 11.68 -12.82 -33.51
CA ALA A 12 12.58 -11.92 -32.80
C ALA A 12 11.84 -11.02 -31.78
N VAL A 13 10.64 -10.56 -32.11
CA VAL A 13 9.79 -9.78 -31.19
C VAL A 13 9.28 -10.64 -30.03
N GLN A 14 8.89 -11.89 -30.28
CA GLN A 14 8.46 -12.80 -29.21
C GLN A 14 9.61 -13.21 -28.27
N LEU A 15 10.81 -13.47 -28.80
CA LEU A 15 11.99 -13.78 -27.98
C LEU A 15 12.43 -12.60 -27.12
N THR A 16 12.46 -11.39 -27.68
CA THR A 16 12.85 -10.18 -26.92
C THR A 16 11.85 -9.87 -25.82
N ALA A 17 10.55 -10.02 -26.06
CA ALA A 17 9.52 -9.89 -25.03
C ALA A 17 9.64 -10.96 -23.93
N SER A 18 9.93 -12.21 -24.30
CA SER A 18 10.11 -13.30 -23.33
C SER A 18 11.36 -13.12 -22.46
N ILE A 19 12.46 -12.66 -23.05
CA ILE A 19 13.70 -12.38 -22.30
C ILE A 19 13.48 -11.18 -21.37
N ALA A 20 12.87 -10.11 -21.85
CA ALA A 20 12.56 -8.92 -21.05
C ALA A 20 11.66 -9.28 -19.85
N SER A 21 10.59 -10.05 -20.09
CA SER A 21 9.68 -10.52 -19.03
C SER A 21 10.37 -11.42 -18.01
N LYS A 22 11.32 -12.25 -18.44
CA LYS A 22 12.11 -13.09 -17.53
C LYS A 22 13.05 -12.25 -16.68
N THR A 23 13.76 -11.30 -17.29
CA THR A 23 14.67 -10.41 -16.56
C THR A 23 13.95 -9.53 -15.55
N THR A 24 12.74 -9.05 -15.84
CA THR A 24 11.94 -8.28 -14.87
C THR A 24 11.47 -9.13 -13.70
N LEU A 25 11.10 -10.40 -13.91
CA LEU A 25 10.71 -11.30 -12.83
C LEU A 25 11.88 -11.63 -11.89
N ASP A 26 13.07 -11.79 -12.47
CA ASP A 26 14.31 -12.02 -11.73
C ASP A 26 14.71 -10.76 -10.92
N ASP A 27 14.59 -9.57 -11.52
CA ASP A 27 14.84 -8.29 -10.84
C ASP A 27 13.89 -8.07 -9.66
N GLU A 28 12.57 -8.23 -9.85
CA GLU A 28 11.59 -8.06 -8.77
C GLU A 28 11.83 -9.00 -7.59
N SER A 29 12.18 -10.25 -7.88
CA SER A 29 12.44 -11.25 -6.85
C SER A 29 13.69 -10.91 -6.05
N ALA A 30 14.77 -10.48 -6.73
CA ALA A 30 16.01 -10.07 -6.10
C ALA A 30 15.84 -8.78 -5.27
N ILE A 31 15.07 -7.80 -5.77
CA ILE A 31 14.72 -6.59 -5.02
C ILE A 31 13.91 -6.95 -3.77
N GLN A 32 12.90 -7.83 -3.90
CA GLN A 32 12.08 -8.21 -2.75
C GLN A 32 12.90 -8.98 -1.69
N GLU A 33 13.85 -9.82 -2.11
CA GLU A 33 14.78 -10.50 -1.20
C GLU A 33 15.72 -9.50 -0.49
N ALA A 34 16.19 -8.48 -1.21
CA ALA A 34 16.95 -7.38 -0.65
C ALA A 34 16.18 -6.59 0.42
N LEU A 35 14.90 -6.28 0.18
CA LEU A 35 14.02 -5.63 1.16
C LEU A 35 13.82 -6.50 2.41
N ILE A 36 13.49 -7.78 2.24
CA ILE A 36 13.36 -8.73 3.36
C ILE A 36 14.65 -8.79 4.19
N THR A 37 15.81 -8.80 3.52
CA THR A 37 17.12 -8.81 4.17
C THR A 37 17.37 -7.53 4.95
N LEU A 38 17.01 -6.37 4.39
CA LEU A 38 17.10 -5.08 5.06
C LEU A 38 16.21 -5.04 6.31
N ASP A 39 14.95 -5.45 6.21
CA ASP A 39 13.99 -5.43 7.31
C ASP A 39 14.46 -6.30 8.49
N LYS A 40 14.97 -7.50 8.19
CA LYS A 40 15.53 -8.41 9.20
C LYS A 40 16.76 -7.81 9.89
N LYS A 41 17.68 -7.19 9.11
CA LYS A 41 18.91 -6.57 9.63
C LYS A 41 18.65 -5.32 10.45
N SER A 42 17.67 -4.50 10.05
CA SER A 42 17.31 -3.25 10.71
C SER A 42 16.36 -3.45 11.89
N HIS A 43 15.85 -4.67 12.10
CA HIS A 43 14.81 -4.99 13.07
C HIS A 43 13.56 -4.12 12.89
N ALA A 44 13.16 -3.90 11.63
CA ALA A 44 11.90 -3.24 11.29
C ALA A 44 10.73 -3.91 12.01
N ALA A 45 9.60 -3.25 12.24
CA ALA A 45 8.45 -3.92 12.87
C ALA A 45 7.77 -4.91 11.91
N TYR A 46 7.71 -4.57 10.62
CA TYR A 46 6.99 -5.29 9.58
C TYR A 46 7.87 -5.43 8.34
N PHE A 47 7.52 -6.37 7.46
CA PHE A 47 8.17 -6.53 6.17
C PHE A 47 7.74 -5.45 5.16
N THR A 48 8.69 -5.02 4.36
CA THR A 48 8.54 -4.09 3.25
C THR A 48 8.27 -4.86 1.96
N LYS A 49 7.22 -4.45 1.23
CA LYS A 49 6.79 -5.06 -0.02
C LYS A 49 7.08 -4.13 -1.19
N LEU A 50 7.71 -4.68 -2.23
CA LEU A 50 7.89 -4.00 -3.51
C LEU A 50 6.53 -3.77 -4.18
N LEU A 51 6.27 -2.53 -4.60
CA LEU A 51 5.08 -2.18 -5.37
C LEU A 51 5.40 -2.02 -6.85
N GLU A 52 6.42 -1.23 -7.16
CA GLU A 52 6.80 -0.89 -8.54
C GLU A 52 8.29 -0.58 -8.66
N ILE A 53 8.89 -0.97 -9.78
CA ILE A 53 10.23 -0.52 -10.17
C ILE A 53 10.07 0.76 -10.99
N ILE A 54 10.58 1.87 -10.46
CA ILE A 54 10.48 3.20 -11.07
C ILE A 54 11.61 3.38 -12.09
N GLU A 55 12.83 3.04 -11.69
CA GLU A 55 14.02 3.22 -12.51
C GLU A 55 15.03 2.10 -12.25
N LYS A 56 15.75 1.72 -13.31
CA LYS A 56 16.84 0.77 -13.26
C LYS A 56 18.09 1.39 -13.90
N THR A 57 19.16 1.49 -13.13
CA THR A 57 20.47 1.96 -13.59
C THR A 57 21.46 0.81 -13.56
N GLU A 58 22.03 0.49 -14.72
CA GLU A 58 23.01 -0.58 -14.91
C GLU A 58 24.43 -0.01 -14.82
N GLU A 59 25.23 -0.48 -13.87
CA GLU A 59 26.65 -0.15 -13.73
C GLU A 59 27.52 -1.38 -14.03
N ALA A 60 28.85 -1.22 -14.04
CA ALA A 60 29.77 -2.31 -14.37
C ALA A 60 29.63 -3.51 -13.42
N ASP A 61 29.65 -3.24 -12.11
CA ASP A 61 29.69 -4.27 -11.06
C ASP A 61 28.41 -4.32 -10.21
N GLN A 62 27.45 -3.42 -10.48
CA GLN A 62 26.21 -3.32 -9.71
C GLN A 62 25.03 -2.89 -10.57
N VAL A 63 23.83 -3.06 -10.02
CA VAL A 63 22.58 -2.51 -10.54
C VAL A 63 21.93 -1.73 -9.41
N VAL A 64 21.47 -0.52 -9.73
CA VAL A 64 20.77 0.36 -8.80
C VAL A 64 19.33 0.50 -9.26
N PHE A 65 18.39 0.22 -8.37
CA PHE A 65 16.96 0.34 -8.61
C PHE A 65 16.39 1.46 -7.75
N LYS A 66 15.63 2.34 -8.38
CA LYS A 66 14.69 3.21 -7.69
C LYS A 66 13.33 2.54 -7.71
N ILE A 67 12.70 2.37 -6.56
CA ILE A 67 11.46 1.61 -6.41
C ILE A 67 10.44 2.35 -5.53
N SER A 68 9.18 2.03 -5.74
CA SER A 68 8.10 2.30 -4.80
C SER A 68 7.86 1.03 -3.97
N ALA A 69 7.75 1.19 -2.65
CA ALA A 69 7.54 0.09 -1.72
C ALA A 69 6.60 0.52 -0.59
N THR A 70 6.12 -0.43 0.20
CA THR A 70 5.22 -0.14 1.33
C THR A 70 5.46 -1.11 2.48
N SER A 71 5.11 -0.70 3.70
CA SER A 71 5.02 -1.65 4.82
C SER A 71 3.92 -2.68 4.57
N THR A 72 3.93 -3.77 5.32
CA THR A 72 2.87 -4.80 5.31
C THR A 72 2.33 -5.11 6.69
N VAL A 73 1.31 -5.97 6.75
CA VAL A 73 0.80 -6.54 8.02
C VAL A 73 1.66 -7.67 8.59
N CYS A 74 2.59 -8.22 7.79
CA CYS A 74 3.45 -9.33 8.21
C CYS A 74 4.60 -8.83 9.10
N SER A 75 4.73 -9.43 10.28
CA SER A 75 5.75 -9.09 11.26
C SER A 75 7.14 -9.51 10.78
N SER A 76 8.14 -8.63 10.89
CA SER A 76 9.53 -8.96 10.54
C SER A 76 10.15 -10.03 11.46
N LYS A 77 9.53 -10.26 12.63
CA LYS A 77 9.96 -11.25 13.63
C LYS A 77 9.68 -12.69 13.18
N ASP A 78 8.84 -12.87 12.15
CA ASP A 78 8.51 -14.18 11.63
C ASP A 78 9.72 -14.74 10.86
N GLN A 79 10.32 -15.78 11.43
CA GLN A 79 11.60 -16.32 10.93
C GLN A 79 11.48 -17.01 9.57
N VAL A 80 10.27 -17.45 9.18
CA VAL A 80 10.00 -18.24 7.97
C VAL A 80 9.17 -17.42 6.96
N ILE A 81 9.60 -16.20 6.68
CA ILE A 81 9.04 -15.37 5.60
C ILE A 81 10.01 -15.29 4.43
N ASP A 82 9.49 -15.64 3.25
CA ASP A 82 10.16 -15.65 1.95
C ASP A 82 9.54 -14.63 0.97
N VAL A 83 10.15 -14.51 -0.22
CA VAL A 83 9.72 -13.58 -1.28
C VAL A 83 8.26 -13.82 -1.69
N HIS A 84 7.85 -15.07 -1.87
CA HIS A 84 6.49 -15.40 -2.29
C HIS A 84 5.46 -14.98 -1.25
N THR A 85 5.76 -15.23 0.03
CA THR A 85 4.89 -14.87 1.15
C THR A 85 4.66 -13.36 1.21
N VAL A 86 5.74 -12.57 1.11
CA VAL A 86 5.61 -11.10 1.11
C VAL A 86 4.83 -10.59 -0.11
N LYS A 87 5.12 -11.12 -1.31
CA LYS A 87 4.46 -10.67 -2.54
C LYS A 87 2.96 -11.03 -2.58
N SER A 88 2.61 -12.25 -2.18
CA SER A 88 1.28 -12.81 -2.43
C SER A 88 0.35 -12.83 -1.23
N ILE A 89 0.89 -12.84 0.01
CA ILE A 89 0.09 -13.05 1.23
C ILE A 89 0.08 -11.81 2.11
N CYS A 90 1.21 -11.12 2.25
CA CYS A 90 1.30 -9.95 3.09
C CYS A 90 0.60 -8.75 2.43
N THR A 91 -0.52 -8.34 3.04
CA THR A 91 -1.29 -7.15 2.63
C THR A 91 -0.49 -5.88 2.89
N GLU A 92 -0.59 -4.95 1.95
CA GLU A 92 0.01 -3.62 1.99
C GLU A 92 -0.58 -2.77 3.12
N LYS A 93 0.29 -2.00 3.77
CA LYS A 93 -0.08 -1.07 4.85
C LYS A 93 0.81 0.16 4.78
N MET A 94 0.24 1.33 5.09
CA MET A 94 1.02 2.57 5.20
C MET A 94 2.18 2.44 6.20
N PRO A 95 3.32 3.13 5.95
CA PRO A 95 3.52 4.19 4.96
C PRO A 95 3.96 3.70 3.56
N LEU A 96 3.83 4.60 2.57
CA LEU A 96 4.45 4.47 1.25
C LEU A 96 5.91 4.92 1.31
N PHE A 97 6.80 4.18 0.67
CA PHE A 97 8.23 4.45 0.61
C PHE A 97 8.69 4.65 -0.84
N GLU A 98 9.64 5.56 -1.00
CA GLU A 98 10.55 5.57 -2.15
C GLU A 98 11.89 5.01 -1.68
N CYS A 99 12.37 3.96 -2.33
CA CYS A 99 13.62 3.30 -1.96
C CYS A 99 14.62 3.29 -3.12
N THR A 100 15.89 3.34 -2.76
CA THR A 100 17.02 3.00 -3.64
C THR A 100 17.61 1.68 -3.17
N VAL A 101 17.65 0.67 -4.05
CA VAL A 101 18.16 -0.68 -3.79
C VAL A 101 19.34 -0.96 -4.71
N THR A 102 20.48 -1.35 -4.16
CA THR A 102 21.70 -1.69 -4.90
C THR A 102 22.00 -3.16 -4.78
N LEU A 103 22.15 -3.83 -5.93
CA LEU A 103 22.46 -5.25 -6.05
C LEU A 103 23.80 -5.46 -6.76
N GLN A 104 24.63 -6.39 -6.28
CA GLN A 104 25.93 -6.71 -6.87
C GLN A 104 25.82 -7.70 -8.04
N LYS A 105 26.50 -7.43 -9.15
CA LYS A 105 26.62 -8.36 -10.28
C LYS A 105 27.70 -9.41 -10.03
N PRO A 106 27.61 -10.59 -10.68
CA PRO A 106 26.52 -11.03 -11.56
C PRO A 106 25.37 -11.72 -10.81
N SER A 107 25.49 -11.94 -9.50
CA SER A 107 24.57 -12.74 -8.70
C SER A 107 23.32 -12.00 -8.21
N LEU A 108 23.26 -10.68 -8.42
CA LEU A 108 22.21 -9.77 -7.90
C LEU A 108 22.04 -9.86 -6.38
N GLN A 109 23.13 -10.10 -5.66
CA GLN A 109 23.09 -10.16 -4.20
C GLN A 109 22.87 -8.77 -3.59
N TYR A 110 22.11 -8.74 -2.50
CA TYR A 110 21.87 -7.53 -1.72
C TYR A 110 23.18 -6.87 -1.29
N SER A 111 23.35 -5.60 -1.67
CA SER A 111 24.48 -4.78 -1.23
C SER A 111 24.03 -3.74 -0.21
N ALA A 112 23.12 -2.86 -0.62
CA ALA A 112 22.61 -1.78 0.20
C ALA A 112 21.19 -1.41 -0.22
N ALA A 113 20.43 -0.85 0.70
CA ALA A 113 19.16 -0.21 0.39
C ALA A 113 18.93 0.96 1.36
N SER A 114 18.25 1.99 0.86
CA SER A 114 17.80 3.12 1.66
C SER A 114 16.37 3.45 1.24
N CYS A 115 15.50 3.73 2.22
CA CYS A 115 14.10 4.04 2.00
C CYS A 115 13.75 5.32 2.73
N SER A 116 12.90 6.15 2.11
CA SER A 116 12.31 7.34 2.72
C SER A 116 10.80 7.30 2.56
N GLU A 117 10.08 7.66 3.62
CA GLU A 117 8.62 7.81 3.56
C GLU A 117 8.23 8.92 2.59
N VAL A 118 7.20 8.65 1.79
CA VAL A 118 6.63 9.60 0.83
C VAL A 118 5.52 10.38 1.52
N ASP A 119 5.59 11.71 1.45
CA ASP A 119 4.49 12.56 1.86
C ASP A 119 3.33 12.45 0.86
N ILE A 120 2.27 11.75 1.26
CA ILE A 120 1.06 11.54 0.46
C ILE A 120 0.42 12.87 0.02
N SER A 121 0.55 13.94 0.80
CA SER A 121 -0.01 15.25 0.44
C SER A 121 0.68 15.91 -0.75
N SER A 122 1.91 15.46 -1.07
CA SER A 122 2.67 15.93 -2.23
C SER A 122 2.34 15.18 -3.54
N LEU A 123 1.60 14.07 -3.45
CA LEU A 123 1.23 13.28 -4.63
C LEU A 123 0.20 14.03 -5.49
N PRO A 124 0.27 13.94 -6.83
CA PRO A 124 -0.68 14.57 -7.74
C PRO A 124 -2.00 13.77 -7.78
N LEU A 125 -2.72 13.83 -6.66
CA LEU A 125 -3.99 13.14 -6.45
C LEU A 125 -5.08 13.71 -7.38
N LYS A 126 -5.83 12.81 -8.03
CA LYS A 126 -7.00 13.18 -8.83
C LYS A 126 -8.28 12.78 -8.09
N SER A 127 -9.18 13.74 -7.86
CA SER A 127 -10.52 13.46 -7.35
C SER A 127 -11.33 12.63 -8.36
N VAL A 128 -11.99 11.60 -7.85
CA VAL A 128 -12.81 10.63 -8.60
C VAL A 128 -14.24 10.53 -8.07
N LYS A 129 -14.61 11.35 -7.07
CA LYS A 129 -15.91 11.30 -6.39
C LYS A 129 -17.10 11.41 -7.35
N SER A 130 -17.03 12.30 -8.34
CA SER A 130 -18.11 12.48 -9.34
C SER A 130 -18.02 11.52 -10.53
N GLU A 131 -16.87 10.86 -10.72
CA GLU A 131 -16.58 10.05 -11.89
C GLU A 131 -16.86 8.55 -11.65
N ASN A 132 -16.85 8.09 -10.38
CA ASN A 132 -16.91 6.66 -10.06
C ASN A 132 -17.75 6.36 -8.81
N ALA A 133 -19.06 6.27 -8.96
CA ALA A 133 -19.99 5.99 -7.88
C ALA A 133 -19.76 4.63 -7.20
N ALA A 134 -19.30 3.61 -7.94
CA ALA A 134 -19.00 2.29 -7.38
C ALA A 134 -17.81 2.36 -6.41
N LEU A 135 -16.76 3.10 -6.79
CA LEU A 135 -15.62 3.34 -5.91
C LEU A 135 -16.02 4.13 -4.66
N VAL A 136 -16.87 5.16 -4.80
CA VAL A 136 -17.40 5.91 -3.65
C VAL A 136 -18.19 5.00 -2.70
N GLY A 137 -19.01 4.08 -3.23
CA GLY A 137 -19.72 3.09 -2.40
C GLY A 137 -18.75 2.17 -1.64
N SER A 138 -17.69 1.68 -2.29
CA SER A 138 -16.65 0.88 -1.64
C SER A 138 -15.86 1.67 -0.58
N ALA A 139 -15.66 2.97 -0.83
CA ALA A 139 -15.00 3.89 0.07
C ALA A 139 -15.80 4.11 1.36
N MET A 140 -17.14 4.21 1.28
CA MET A 140 -18.00 4.35 2.47
C MET A 140 -17.82 3.19 3.44
N HIS A 141 -17.94 1.95 2.95
CA HIS A 141 -17.76 0.77 3.80
C HIS A 141 -16.35 0.67 4.40
N SER A 142 -15.34 1.07 3.61
CA SER A 142 -13.96 1.12 4.08
C SER A 142 -13.76 2.14 5.21
N VAL A 143 -14.42 3.30 5.12
CA VAL A 143 -14.36 4.35 6.15
C VAL A 143 -15.01 3.91 7.45
N GLU A 144 -16.22 3.34 7.38
CA GLU A 144 -16.95 2.82 8.55
C GLU A 144 -16.09 1.81 9.32
N PHE A 145 -15.56 0.81 8.61
CA PHE A 145 -14.72 -0.21 9.22
C PHE A 145 -13.41 0.36 9.78
N ALA A 146 -12.72 1.21 9.03
CA ALA A 146 -11.44 1.77 9.45
C ALA A 146 -11.59 2.67 10.69
N LEU A 147 -12.68 3.45 10.79
CA LEU A 147 -12.98 4.25 11.98
C LEU A 147 -13.16 3.38 13.21
N TYR A 148 -14.01 2.35 13.12
CA TYR A 148 -14.23 1.40 14.21
C TYR A 148 -12.92 0.79 14.70
N LYS A 149 -12.14 0.23 13.77
CA LYS A 149 -10.87 -0.43 14.08
C LYS A 149 -9.90 0.53 14.76
N VAL A 150 -9.71 1.73 14.22
CA VAL A 150 -8.76 2.70 14.78
C VAL A 150 -9.21 3.22 16.14
N ASP A 151 -10.51 3.46 16.35
CA ASP A 151 -11.00 3.88 17.66
C ASP A 151 -10.85 2.80 18.72
N SER A 152 -11.06 1.53 18.35
CA SER A 152 -10.79 0.37 19.20
C SER A 152 -9.30 0.25 19.53
N GLU A 153 -8.43 0.22 18.51
CA GLU A 153 -6.98 0.05 18.68
C GLU A 153 -6.34 1.20 19.49
N ARG A 154 -6.78 2.44 19.27
CA ARG A 154 -6.25 3.64 19.97
C ARG A 154 -6.91 3.89 21.32
N ARG A 155 -7.97 3.14 21.66
CA ARG A 155 -8.80 3.39 22.86
C ARG A 155 -9.25 4.85 22.93
N SER A 156 -9.84 5.34 21.83
CA SER A 156 -10.23 6.76 21.63
C SER A 156 -11.27 7.31 22.63
N GLY A 157 -11.63 6.56 23.67
CA GLY A 157 -12.68 6.90 24.64
C GLY A 157 -14.07 6.60 24.11
N PHE A 158 -14.44 7.18 22.97
CA PHE A 158 -15.73 6.99 22.29
C PHE A 158 -15.53 6.66 20.80
N TYR A 159 -16.44 5.85 20.28
CA TYR A 159 -16.47 5.52 18.85
C TYR A 159 -16.93 6.73 18.03
N LYS A 160 -16.37 6.85 16.82
CA LYS A 160 -16.83 7.80 15.81
C LYS A 160 -17.70 7.08 14.78
N LYS A 161 -18.75 7.78 14.36
CA LYS A 161 -19.69 7.35 13.32
C LYS A 161 -19.45 8.14 12.04
N PHE A 162 -19.35 7.43 10.92
CA PHE A 162 -19.21 8.03 9.60
C PHE A 162 -20.45 8.86 9.22
N LYS A 163 -20.28 9.96 8.48
CA LYS A 163 -21.40 10.82 8.06
C LYS A 163 -21.47 11.05 6.56
N ASP A 164 -20.36 11.48 5.97
CA ASP A 164 -20.32 11.77 4.55
C ASP A 164 -18.88 11.73 4.03
N ILE A 165 -18.75 11.36 2.76
CA ILE A 165 -17.50 11.47 2.02
C ILE A 165 -17.40 12.91 1.53
N ILE A 166 -16.35 13.63 1.91
CA ILE A 166 -16.01 14.93 1.33
C ILE A 166 -15.44 14.73 -0.07
N ASP A 167 -14.41 13.89 -0.18
CA ASP A 167 -13.71 13.59 -1.43
C ASP A 167 -13.14 12.17 -1.45
N VAL A 168 -13.02 11.61 -2.64
CA VAL A 168 -12.22 10.40 -2.91
C VAL A 168 -11.25 10.74 -4.01
N SER A 169 -9.96 10.58 -3.73
CA SER A 169 -8.88 10.93 -4.61
C SER A 169 -7.91 9.76 -4.79
N GLN A 170 -7.32 9.62 -5.98
CA GLN A 170 -6.41 8.51 -6.28
C GLN A 170 -5.13 8.97 -6.96
N TYR A 171 -4.05 8.23 -6.71
CA TYR A 171 -2.80 8.29 -7.45
C TYR A 171 -2.19 6.89 -7.55
N GLY A 172 -2.21 6.30 -8.75
CA GLY A 172 -1.79 4.92 -8.96
C GLY A 172 -2.60 3.96 -8.08
N ILE A 173 -1.93 3.28 -7.17
CA ILE A 173 -2.54 2.36 -6.21
C ILE A 173 -2.97 3.03 -4.89
N VAL A 174 -2.64 4.30 -4.68
CA VAL A 174 -2.96 5.00 -3.43
C VAL A 174 -4.35 5.62 -3.55
N THR A 175 -5.22 5.32 -2.58
CA THR A 175 -6.51 5.99 -2.41
C THR A 175 -6.49 6.85 -1.16
N VAL A 176 -6.94 8.09 -1.30
CA VAL A 176 -7.14 9.06 -0.21
C VAL A 176 -8.63 9.37 -0.13
N ILE A 177 -9.22 9.20 1.05
CA ILE A 177 -10.59 9.61 1.33
C ILE A 177 -10.55 10.73 2.36
N GLU A 178 -11.25 11.82 2.07
CA GLU A 178 -11.64 12.79 3.09
C GLU A 178 -13.10 12.55 3.45
N ALA A 179 -13.40 12.44 4.75
CA ALA A 179 -14.75 12.19 5.24
C ALA A 179 -15.03 13.01 6.51
N THR A 180 -16.32 13.24 6.77
CA THR A 180 -16.79 13.73 8.07
C THR A 180 -17.24 12.57 8.93
N ALA A 181 -16.94 12.66 10.22
CA ALA A 181 -17.43 11.74 11.24
C ALA A 181 -17.92 12.53 12.46
N VAL A 182 -18.73 11.90 13.31
CA VAL A 182 -19.18 12.47 14.58
C VAL A 182 -18.79 11.53 15.72
N GLU A 183 -18.47 12.07 16.89
CA GLU A 183 -18.37 11.24 18.09
C GLU A 183 -19.73 10.66 18.46
N THR A 184 -19.73 9.49 19.07
CA THR A 184 -20.94 8.86 19.57
C THR A 184 -20.95 8.78 21.09
N ASP A 185 -22.10 8.47 21.69
CA ASP A 185 -22.23 8.17 23.12
C ASP A 185 -21.72 6.77 23.50
N CYS A 186 -21.39 5.94 22.52
CA CYS A 186 -20.80 4.63 22.73
C CYS A 186 -19.32 4.74 23.09
N LYS A 187 -18.99 4.25 24.29
CA LYS A 187 -17.61 4.11 24.72
C LYS A 187 -16.92 3.00 23.94
N VAL A 188 -15.63 3.19 23.68
CA VAL A 188 -14.77 2.09 23.23
C VAL A 188 -14.63 1.11 24.40
N ILE A 189 -15.15 -0.11 24.25
CA ILE A 189 -15.13 -1.16 25.26
C ILE A 189 -13.95 -2.11 24.97
N ASP A 190 -13.30 -2.62 26.02
CA ASP A 190 -12.21 -3.61 25.94
C ASP A 190 -12.68 -5.05 25.60
N ASP A 191 -13.95 -5.26 25.24
CA ASP A 191 -14.55 -6.59 25.05
C ASP A 191 -14.78 -6.91 23.57
N ASP A 192 -14.80 -8.21 23.24
CA ASP A 192 -14.87 -8.77 21.87
C ASP A 192 -16.24 -8.55 21.19
N GLY A 193 -17.12 -7.76 21.83
CA GLY A 193 -18.45 -7.44 21.33
C GLY A 193 -18.38 -6.52 20.11
N ILE A 194 -18.90 -7.00 18.98
CA ILE A 194 -19.18 -6.14 17.83
C ILE A 194 -20.33 -5.23 18.21
N VAL A 195 -20.04 -3.95 18.46
CA VAL A 195 -21.05 -2.91 18.62
C VAL A 195 -21.44 -2.44 17.22
N ASP A 196 -22.71 -2.54 16.87
CA ASP A 196 -23.21 -1.90 15.66
C ASP A 196 -23.31 -0.39 15.93
N ILE A 197 -22.22 0.32 15.60
CA ILE A 197 -22.15 1.76 15.84
C ILE A 197 -23.28 2.48 15.11
N GLU A 198 -23.61 2.05 13.89
CA GLU A 198 -24.59 2.72 13.04
C GLU A 198 -26.00 2.64 13.64
N GLU A 199 -26.39 1.50 14.19
CA GLU A 199 -27.73 1.30 14.75
C GLU A 199 -27.84 1.63 16.26
N GLU A 200 -26.82 1.32 17.06
CA GLU A 200 -26.93 1.34 18.53
C GLU A 200 -26.43 2.64 19.17
N CYS A 201 -25.55 3.38 18.50
CA CYS A 201 -24.86 4.54 19.07
C CYS A 201 -25.47 5.87 18.58
N LYS A 202 -25.68 6.81 19.50
CA LYS A 202 -26.24 8.13 19.16
C LYS A 202 -25.13 9.13 18.88
N ASP A 203 -25.40 10.01 17.93
CA ASP A 203 -24.55 11.14 17.61
C ASP A 203 -24.45 12.11 18.79
N THR A 204 -23.25 12.63 19.03
CA THR A 204 -23.05 13.82 19.87
C THR A 204 -22.95 15.08 19.00
N ASP A 205 -22.61 16.22 19.61
CA ASP A 205 -22.33 17.49 18.91
C ASP A 205 -20.88 17.61 18.44
N VAL A 206 -20.01 16.64 18.76
CA VAL A 206 -18.58 16.68 18.45
C VAL A 206 -18.31 16.11 17.06
N SER A 207 -17.93 16.97 16.11
CA SER A 207 -17.66 16.59 14.72
C SER A 207 -16.16 16.52 14.41
N TYR A 208 -15.80 15.69 13.43
CA TYR A 208 -14.43 15.47 12.96
C TYR A 208 -14.35 15.53 11.44
N LYS A 209 -13.23 16.06 10.94
CA LYS A 209 -12.76 15.81 9.57
C LYS A 209 -11.67 14.75 9.64
N CYS A 210 -11.88 13.65 8.92
CA CYS A 210 -10.98 12.50 8.89
C CYS A 210 -10.39 12.32 7.51
N LYS A 211 -9.11 11.94 7.46
CA LYS A 211 -8.36 11.56 6.27
C LYS A 211 -7.98 10.09 6.39
N PHE A 212 -8.35 9.32 5.37
CA PHE A 212 -8.04 7.90 5.26
C PHE A 212 -7.09 7.72 4.09
N VAL A 213 -6.05 6.91 4.28
CA VAL A 213 -5.10 6.60 3.22
C VAL A 213 -4.84 5.10 3.21
N TYR A 214 -5.08 4.45 2.07
CA TYR A 214 -4.83 3.02 1.90
C TYR A 214 -4.37 2.70 0.49
N PHE A 215 -3.89 1.47 0.32
CA PHE A 215 -3.48 0.92 -0.97
C PHE A 215 -4.61 0.10 -1.59
N TYR A 216 -4.71 0.15 -2.91
CA TYR A 216 -5.76 -0.50 -3.71
C TYR A 216 -7.17 -0.07 -3.29
N SER A 217 -8.18 -0.91 -3.54
CA SER A 217 -9.60 -0.59 -3.33
C SER A 217 -10.16 -1.06 -1.99
N TYR A 218 -9.33 -1.67 -1.12
CA TYR A 218 -9.77 -2.24 0.16
C TYR A 218 -9.15 -1.49 1.34
N GLY A 219 -9.96 -0.72 2.08
CA GLY A 219 -9.47 0.15 3.17
C GLY A 219 -9.35 -0.49 4.55
N TYR A 220 -9.29 -1.81 4.68
CA TYR A 220 -9.22 -2.51 5.97
C TYR A 220 -7.97 -2.15 6.81
N ASP A 221 -6.87 -1.80 6.14
CA ASP A 221 -5.59 -1.39 6.75
C ASP A 221 -5.28 0.10 6.46
N ALA A 222 -6.33 0.92 6.33
CA ALA A 222 -6.17 2.36 6.13
C ALA A 222 -5.47 3.03 7.32
N SER A 223 -4.55 3.94 7.00
CA SER A 223 -4.12 4.96 7.95
C SER A 223 -5.23 5.98 8.12
N VAL A 224 -5.58 6.31 9.37
CA VAL A 224 -6.68 7.22 9.71
C VAL A 224 -6.19 8.33 10.63
N ASP A 225 -6.36 9.56 10.16
CA ASP A 225 -6.10 10.78 10.93
C ASP A 225 -7.37 11.61 10.99
N CYS A 226 -7.87 11.87 12.20
CA CYS A 226 -9.07 12.65 12.45
C CYS A 226 -8.73 13.89 13.26
N PHE A 227 -9.29 15.03 12.84
CA PHE A 227 -9.15 16.31 13.53
C PHE A 227 -10.54 16.81 13.92
N ARG A 228 -10.68 17.20 15.19
CA ARG A 228 -11.92 17.79 15.70
C ARG A 228 -12.18 19.12 15.00
N MET A 229 -13.41 19.34 14.55
CA MET A 229 -13.87 20.57 13.92
C MET A 229 -14.48 21.55 14.93
#